data_AF-A0A2P4YJ24-F1
#
_entry.id   AF-A0A2P4YJ24-F1
#
_cell.length_a   1.000
_cell.length_b   1.000
_cell.length_c   1.000
_cell.angle_alpha   90.00
_cell.angle_beta   90.00
_cell.angle_gamma   90.00
#
_symmetry.space_group_name_H-M   'P 1'
#
loop_
_entity.id
_entity.type
_entity.pdbx_description
1 polymer ?
#
loop_
_entity_poly.entity_id
_entity_poly.type
_entity_poly.pdbx_seq_one_letter_code
_entity_poly.pdbx_strand_id
1 'polypeptide(L)'
;MWRLLAATLLALAVFPITDADVSVPSAPLNVALGVLGPDALAVEWEPPATDGGAPVSAYLVEWDPDPGVREVQVVQARSNTDANEIQTVQTYAGRVREKQRVTTSANVVAEVQTITTSAAPGETLGGFFTIELDTTKTGGSLQRSGVIGFNARASGDRSGVMEILNAMQNIGPTGVQNVQKSQADAQGGITWTILFSTTMGNVPQLKLSSSFLTGSGANVLISTPTQGNVIDGGTFTLGFMGSTTKDLAADISDAGMQKALEDLASIESVDVTRVGPDAQHGYYWDITFTGDSNSGNLPGITVPTMLLRGAGAKVKVTEQSAGNQLKDSFKLSYMRQL
;
A
#
# COMPACT_ATOMS: atom_id res chain seq x y z
N MET A 1 50.89 -9.41 -118.75
CA MET A 1 51.28 -8.00 -118.91
C MET A 1 50.92 -7.27 -117.63
N TRP A 2 51.89 -6.61 -116.99
CA TRP A 2 51.76 -5.94 -115.70
C TRP A 2 50.75 -4.78 -115.70
N ARG A 3 50.11 -4.54 -114.55
CA ARG A 3 50.16 -3.25 -113.85
C ARG A 3 49.58 -3.31 -112.44
N LEU A 4 50.43 -3.01 -111.46
CA LEU A 4 50.08 -2.49 -110.13
C LEU A 4 49.50 -1.07 -110.26
N LEU A 5 48.57 -0.73 -109.38
CA LEU A 5 48.31 0.64 -108.89
C LEU A 5 48.01 0.56 -107.39
N ALA A 6 48.60 1.47 -106.63
CA ALA A 6 48.74 1.43 -105.17
C ALA A 6 47.72 2.32 -104.42
N ALA A 7 47.60 2.04 -103.12
CA ALA A 7 47.07 2.85 -102.00
C ALA A 7 45.54 3.08 -102.00
N THR A 8 44.82 2.95 -100.89
CA THR A 8 45.10 3.45 -99.53
C THR A 8 44.55 2.51 -98.45
N LEU A 9 45.30 2.36 -97.36
CA LEU A 9 44.85 1.68 -96.14
C LEU A 9 44.04 2.68 -95.30
N LEU A 10 42.74 2.46 -95.13
CA LEU A 10 41.97 3.12 -94.07
C LEU A 10 41.94 2.15 -92.87
N ALA A 11 42.66 2.50 -91.82
CA ALA A 11 42.49 1.86 -90.52
C ALA A 11 41.11 2.24 -89.99
N LEU A 12 40.18 1.29 -89.99
CA LEU A 12 38.99 1.34 -89.16
C LEU A 12 39.21 0.40 -88.00
N ALA A 13 39.21 0.98 -86.81
CA ALA A 13 39.44 0.33 -85.54
C ALA A 13 38.54 -0.91 -85.39
N VAL A 14 39.15 -2.03 -85.03
CA VAL A 14 38.43 -3.10 -84.34
C VAL A 14 38.05 -2.52 -83.00
N PHE A 15 36.82 -2.01 -82.87
CA PHE A 15 36.25 -1.80 -81.55
C PHE A 15 36.03 -3.19 -80.96
N PRO A 16 36.53 -3.50 -79.75
CA PRO A 16 36.02 -4.66 -79.05
C PRO A 16 34.49 -4.50 -78.98
N ILE A 17 33.76 -5.57 -79.28
CA ILE A 17 32.39 -5.68 -78.81
C ILE A 17 32.57 -5.83 -77.30
N THR A 18 32.64 -4.72 -76.58
CA THR A 18 32.40 -4.72 -75.14
C THR A 18 30.97 -5.20 -75.03
N ASP A 19 30.83 -6.47 -74.67
CA ASP A 19 29.66 -7.02 -74.01
C ASP A 19 29.25 -5.96 -72.99
N ALA A 20 28.17 -5.22 -73.28
CA ALA A 20 27.67 -4.22 -72.36
C ALA A 20 27.06 -5.02 -71.23
N ASP A 21 27.88 -5.24 -70.19
CA ASP A 21 27.57 -5.99 -68.99
C ASP A 21 26.18 -5.55 -68.50
N VAL A 22 25.15 -6.37 -68.77
CA VAL A 22 23.78 -6.07 -68.35
C VAL A 22 23.77 -6.23 -66.84
N SER A 23 23.66 -5.11 -66.14
CA SER A 23 23.63 -5.09 -64.68
C SER A 23 22.19 -5.14 -64.19
N VAL A 24 22.00 -5.51 -62.93
CA VAL A 24 20.66 -5.57 -62.33
C VAL A 24 20.05 -4.15 -62.32
N PRO A 25 18.79 -3.95 -62.77
CA PRO A 25 18.11 -2.67 -62.65
C PRO A 25 18.13 -2.15 -61.21
N SER A 26 18.14 -0.83 -61.05
CA SER A 26 18.01 -0.25 -59.70
C SER A 26 16.63 -0.53 -59.11
N ALA A 27 16.42 -0.20 -57.83
CA ALA A 27 15.10 -0.28 -57.23
C ALA A 27 14.09 0.65 -57.96
N PRO A 28 12.78 0.30 -57.99
CA PRO A 28 11.74 1.21 -58.43
C PRO A 28 11.74 2.51 -57.61
N LEU A 29 11.40 3.61 -58.26
CA LEU A 29 11.36 4.93 -57.61
C LEU A 29 9.95 5.23 -57.08
N ASN A 30 9.86 6.14 -56.11
CA ASN A 30 8.60 6.69 -55.61
C ASN A 30 7.53 5.63 -55.24
N VAL A 31 7.96 4.51 -54.65
CA VAL A 31 7.03 3.45 -54.21
C VAL A 31 6.12 4.03 -53.13
N ALA A 32 4.83 4.12 -53.43
CA ALA A 32 3.80 4.67 -52.57
C ALA A 32 2.66 3.66 -52.39
N LEU A 33 2.05 3.67 -51.20
CA LEU A 33 0.93 2.82 -50.85
C LEU A 33 -0.30 3.68 -50.56
N GLY A 34 -1.43 3.37 -51.19
CA GLY A 34 -2.72 4.01 -50.98
C GLY A 34 -3.76 3.02 -50.46
N VAL A 35 -4.70 3.48 -49.67
CA VAL A 35 -5.85 2.67 -49.22
C VAL A 35 -6.99 2.87 -50.22
N LEU A 36 -7.41 1.80 -50.92
CA LEU A 36 -8.55 1.83 -51.84
C LEU A 36 -9.85 1.41 -51.16
N GLY A 37 -9.75 0.60 -50.10
CA GLY A 37 -10.91 0.09 -49.36
C GLY A 37 -10.51 -0.74 -48.14
N PRO A 38 -11.50 -1.30 -47.41
CA PRO A 38 -11.26 -2.09 -46.20
C PRO A 38 -10.47 -3.39 -46.44
N ASP A 39 -10.42 -3.87 -47.68
CA ASP A 39 -9.78 -5.11 -48.11
C ASP A 39 -8.88 -4.91 -49.35
N ALA A 40 -8.59 -3.66 -49.72
CA ALA A 40 -7.84 -3.34 -50.94
C ALA A 40 -6.84 -2.18 -50.73
N LEU A 41 -5.61 -2.40 -51.19
CA LEU A 41 -4.53 -1.41 -51.22
C LEU A 41 -4.09 -1.16 -52.68
N ALA A 42 -3.79 0.09 -53.00
CA ALA A 42 -3.08 0.48 -54.22
C ALA A 42 -1.58 0.56 -53.91
N VAL A 43 -0.75 0.02 -54.80
CA VAL A 43 0.70 0.24 -54.76
C VAL A 43 1.07 0.88 -56.09
N GLU A 44 1.72 2.03 -56.04
CA GLU A 44 2.17 2.78 -57.21
C GLU A 44 3.68 3.02 -57.11
N TRP A 45 4.37 3.01 -58.25
CA TRP A 45 5.81 3.27 -58.32
C TRP A 45 6.18 3.79 -59.72
N GLU A 46 7.37 4.37 -59.80
CA GLU A 46 8.01 4.80 -61.04
C GLU A 46 9.10 3.81 -61.47
N PRO A 47 9.43 3.74 -62.78
CA PRO A 47 10.53 2.92 -63.27
C PRO A 47 11.86 3.24 -62.58
N PRO A 48 12.79 2.27 -62.52
CA PRO A 48 14.09 2.49 -61.89
C PRO A 48 14.91 3.56 -62.62
N ALA A 49 15.78 4.25 -61.87
CA ALA A 49 16.67 5.27 -62.42
C ALA A 49 17.62 4.73 -63.50
N THR A 50 17.98 3.45 -63.41
CA THR A 50 18.74 2.73 -64.43
C THR A 50 18.15 1.34 -64.65
N ASP A 51 17.92 0.95 -65.90
CA ASP A 51 17.48 -0.39 -66.28
C ASP A 51 18.65 -1.37 -66.47
N GLY A 52 19.88 -0.94 -66.15
CA GLY A 52 21.08 -1.77 -66.22
C GLY A 52 21.49 -2.15 -67.65
N GLY A 53 20.92 -1.51 -68.67
CA GLY A 53 21.23 -1.78 -70.08
C GLY A 53 20.19 -2.67 -70.79
N ALA A 54 19.13 -3.09 -70.11
CA ALA A 54 18.02 -3.85 -70.71
C ALA A 54 16.65 -3.43 -70.13
N PRO A 55 15.58 -3.30 -70.94
CA PRO A 55 14.27 -2.86 -70.45
C PRO A 55 13.71 -3.76 -69.33
N VAL A 56 13.16 -3.16 -68.27
CA VAL A 56 12.48 -3.88 -67.18
C VAL A 56 11.20 -4.53 -67.71
N SER A 57 11.07 -5.84 -67.50
CA SER A 57 9.96 -6.64 -68.03
C SER A 57 8.81 -6.85 -67.04
N ALA A 58 9.07 -6.83 -65.73
CA ALA A 58 8.08 -7.01 -64.67
C ALA A 58 8.59 -6.51 -63.31
N TYR A 59 7.67 -6.31 -62.36
CA TYR A 59 7.96 -6.05 -60.95
C TYR A 59 7.34 -7.15 -60.09
N LEU A 60 8.07 -7.60 -59.06
CA LEU A 60 7.52 -8.45 -58.02
C LEU A 60 7.08 -7.56 -56.85
N VAL A 61 5.81 -7.65 -56.47
CA VAL A 61 5.26 -6.97 -55.29
C VAL A 61 5.05 -8.02 -54.21
N GLU A 62 5.81 -7.89 -53.12
CA GLU A 62 5.73 -8.78 -51.96
C GLU A 62 5.06 -8.04 -50.80
N TRP A 63 4.19 -8.71 -50.05
CA TRP A 63 3.60 -8.17 -48.82
C TRP A 63 3.74 -9.19 -47.69
N ASP A 64 3.92 -8.70 -46.47
CA ASP A 64 4.03 -9.52 -45.27
C ASP A 64 2.62 -9.70 -44.65
N PRO A 65 2.08 -10.93 -44.61
CA PRO A 65 0.76 -11.20 -44.04
C PRO A 65 0.79 -11.40 -42.52
N ASP A 66 1.95 -11.40 -41.87
CA ASP A 66 2.04 -11.62 -40.43
C ASP A 66 1.57 -10.38 -39.66
N PRO A 67 0.56 -10.50 -38.77
CA PRO A 67 0.08 -9.36 -37.99
C PRO A 67 1.18 -8.87 -37.04
N GLY A 68 1.69 -7.66 -37.30
CA GLY A 68 2.76 -7.04 -36.52
C GLY A 68 2.44 -6.97 -35.02
N VAL A 69 3.44 -7.27 -34.18
CA VAL A 69 3.35 -7.16 -32.71
C VAL A 69 3.65 -5.72 -32.26
N ARG A 70 3.11 -5.35 -31.08
CA ARG A 70 3.14 -3.98 -30.49
C ARG A 70 4.47 -3.24 -30.63
N GLU A 71 4.35 -1.92 -30.81
CA GLU A 71 5.40 -0.97 -31.19
C GLU A 71 6.76 -1.16 -30.50
N VAL A 72 7.77 -1.38 -31.35
CA VAL A 72 9.19 -1.24 -31.10
C VAL A 72 9.68 -0.08 -31.95
N GLN A 73 10.25 0.96 -31.34
CA GLN A 73 10.86 2.02 -32.12
C GLN A 73 12.28 1.60 -32.53
N VAL A 74 12.41 1.17 -33.79
CA VAL A 74 13.66 0.71 -34.40
C VAL A 74 14.41 1.89 -34.99
N VAL A 75 15.64 2.16 -34.53
CA VAL A 75 16.57 3.03 -35.26
C VAL A 75 17.44 2.14 -36.15
N GLN A 76 17.18 2.16 -37.46
CA GLN A 76 18.03 1.48 -38.45
C GLN A 76 19.21 2.37 -38.84
N ALA A 77 20.44 1.90 -38.58
CA ALA A 77 21.62 2.37 -39.29
C ALA A 77 22.13 1.21 -40.16
N ARG A 78 22.08 1.38 -41.49
CA ARG A 78 22.64 0.39 -42.41
C ARG A 78 24.13 0.68 -42.60
N SER A 79 24.98 -0.27 -42.21
CA SER A 79 26.34 -0.35 -42.74
C SER A 79 26.71 -1.81 -42.98
N ASN A 80 27.09 -2.10 -44.22
CA ASN A 80 27.37 -3.44 -44.71
C ASN A 80 28.78 -3.88 -44.27
N THR A 81 28.87 -4.72 -43.23
CA THR A 81 30.10 -5.46 -42.89
C THR A 81 29.71 -6.82 -42.32
N ASP A 82 30.06 -7.90 -43.03
CA ASP A 82 29.71 -9.31 -42.81
C ASP A 82 30.27 -9.95 -41.52
N ALA A 83 30.03 -9.34 -40.35
CA ALA A 83 30.31 -9.94 -39.05
C ALA A 83 29.13 -9.68 -38.10
N ASN A 84 28.32 -10.71 -37.89
CA ASN A 84 27.08 -10.65 -37.13
C ASN A 84 27.38 -10.98 -35.66
N GLU A 85 27.76 -9.98 -34.87
CA GLU A 85 27.74 -10.10 -33.41
C GLU A 85 26.67 -9.14 -32.86
N ILE A 86 25.48 -9.68 -32.63
CA ILE A 86 24.37 -8.96 -32.00
C ILE A 86 24.56 -9.06 -30.49
N GLN A 87 25.03 -7.98 -29.86
CA GLN A 87 25.03 -7.88 -28.41
C GLN A 87 23.76 -7.13 -27.95
N THR A 88 22.77 -7.89 -27.50
CA THR A 88 21.56 -7.35 -26.89
C THR A 88 21.84 -6.90 -25.45
N VAL A 89 21.66 -5.61 -25.16
CA VAL A 89 21.63 -5.10 -23.78
C VAL A 89 20.16 -4.88 -23.40
N GLN A 90 19.65 -5.70 -22.49
CA GLN A 90 18.31 -5.55 -21.91
C GLN A 90 18.44 -5.11 -20.45
N THR A 91 17.76 -4.03 -20.07
CA THR A 91 17.62 -3.61 -18.68
C THR A 91 16.19 -3.85 -18.24
N TYR A 92 16.00 -4.76 -17.29
CA TYR A 92 14.71 -5.00 -16.63
C TYR A 92 14.81 -4.49 -15.19
N ALA A 93 13.99 -3.51 -14.84
CA ALA A 93 13.71 -3.21 -13.44
C ALA A 93 12.25 -3.59 -13.18
N GLY A 94 12.02 -4.54 -12.26
CA GLY A 94 10.66 -4.81 -11.80
C GLY A 94 10.07 -3.55 -11.18
N ARG A 95 8.83 -3.19 -11.53
CA ARG A 95 8.17 -2.00 -10.95
C ARG A 95 7.96 -2.23 -9.45
N VAL A 96 8.56 -1.37 -8.63
CA VAL A 96 8.35 -1.25 -7.20
C VAL A 96 7.53 0.02 -6.98
N ARG A 97 6.35 -0.12 -6.37
CA ARG A 97 5.53 1.03 -6.01
C ARG A 97 6.01 1.65 -4.70
N GLU A 98 5.94 2.96 -4.63
CA GLU A 98 6.11 3.68 -3.38
C GLU A 98 5.01 3.28 -2.41
N LYS A 99 5.39 2.90 -1.20
CA LYS A 99 4.45 2.56 -0.14
C LYS A 99 4.86 3.21 1.17
N GLN A 100 3.95 3.97 1.76
CA GLN A 100 4.14 4.60 3.06
C GLN A 100 3.04 4.17 4.02
N ARG A 101 3.39 4.09 5.30
CA ARG A 101 2.49 3.72 6.38
C ARG A 101 2.25 4.89 7.30
N VAL A 102 0.99 5.23 7.50
CA VAL A 102 0.53 6.13 8.56
C VAL A 102 0.05 5.26 9.71
N THR A 103 0.54 5.49 10.93
CA THR A 103 0.13 4.76 12.14
C THR A 103 -0.36 5.74 13.20
N THR A 104 -1.56 5.53 13.72
CA THR A 104 -2.04 6.16 14.96
C THR A 104 -1.74 5.23 16.14
N SER A 105 -1.31 5.79 17.25
CA SER A 105 -0.96 5.03 18.46
C SER A 105 -1.21 5.88 19.70
N ALA A 106 -1.36 5.26 20.88
CA ALA A 106 -1.38 5.94 22.16
C ALA A 106 -0.57 5.15 23.19
N ASN A 107 -0.22 5.80 24.31
CA ASN A 107 0.51 5.12 25.38
C ASN A 107 -0.36 4.02 25.99
N VAL A 108 0.22 2.85 26.25
CA VAL A 108 -0.49 1.78 26.94
C VAL A 108 -0.58 2.12 28.44
N VAL A 109 -1.79 2.19 28.97
CA VAL A 109 -2.04 2.36 30.40
C VAL A 109 -3.04 1.30 30.83
N ALA A 110 -2.65 0.48 31.81
CA ALA A 110 -3.54 -0.52 32.39
C ALA A 110 -4.56 0.16 33.31
N GLU A 111 -5.82 -0.24 33.20
CA GLU A 111 -6.88 0.32 34.03
C GLU A 111 -6.89 -0.32 35.43
N VAL A 112 -7.11 0.52 36.45
CA VAL A 112 -7.35 0.09 37.82
C VAL A 112 -8.72 0.59 38.26
N GLN A 113 -9.55 -0.34 38.74
CA GLN A 113 -10.78 -0.03 39.46
C GLN A 113 -10.72 -0.61 40.87
N THR A 114 -11.44 0.00 41.80
CA THR A 114 -11.55 -0.49 43.17
C THR A 114 -13.00 -0.74 43.55
N ILE A 115 -13.24 -1.82 44.29
CA ILE A 115 -14.51 -2.11 44.96
C ILE A 115 -14.24 -2.05 46.46
N THR A 116 -14.95 -1.20 47.19
CA THR A 116 -14.82 -1.06 48.63
C THR A 116 -16.15 -1.32 49.31
N THR A 117 -16.18 -2.25 50.26
CA THR A 117 -17.31 -2.48 51.15
C THR A 117 -17.10 -1.77 52.48
N SER A 118 -18.18 -1.28 53.08
CA SER A 118 -18.15 -0.65 54.40
C SER A 118 -19.46 -0.90 55.15
N ALA A 119 -19.46 -0.68 56.46
CA ALA A 119 -20.65 -0.59 57.32
C ALA A 119 -20.47 0.55 58.34
N ALA A 120 -21.54 0.95 59.04
CA ALA A 120 -21.47 1.98 60.05
C ALA A 120 -20.59 1.56 61.25
N PRO A 121 -19.94 2.51 61.96
CA PRO A 121 -19.14 2.19 63.14
C PRO A 121 -19.92 1.39 64.19
N GLY A 122 -19.33 0.30 64.67
CA GLY A 122 -19.94 -0.61 65.65
C GLY A 122 -20.79 -1.73 65.05
N GLU A 123 -21.01 -1.74 63.74
CA GLU A 123 -21.71 -2.82 63.04
C GLU A 123 -20.76 -3.92 62.57
N THR A 124 -21.32 -5.09 62.23
CA THR A 124 -20.58 -6.18 61.59
C THR A 124 -21.08 -6.35 60.16
N LEU A 125 -20.18 -6.12 59.20
CA LEU A 125 -20.47 -6.34 57.79
C LEU A 125 -20.62 -7.84 57.52
N GLY A 126 -21.63 -8.18 56.71
CA GLY A 126 -21.85 -9.54 56.23
C GLY A 126 -22.55 -9.55 54.89
N GLY A 127 -22.98 -10.74 54.45
CA GLY A 127 -23.76 -10.90 53.22
C GLY A 127 -22.92 -10.88 51.95
N PHE A 128 -23.54 -10.47 50.84
CA PHE A 128 -22.92 -10.53 49.53
C PHE A 128 -23.52 -9.50 48.57
N PHE A 129 -22.89 -9.34 47.41
CA PHE A 129 -23.35 -8.46 46.35
C PHE A 129 -23.01 -9.04 44.97
N THR A 130 -23.57 -8.45 43.92
CA THR A 130 -23.18 -8.71 42.54
C THR A 130 -22.88 -7.39 41.85
N ILE A 131 -21.99 -7.44 40.87
CA ILE A 131 -21.66 -6.28 40.05
C ILE A 131 -22.03 -6.53 38.60
N GLU A 132 -22.09 -5.46 37.83
CA GLU A 132 -22.29 -5.50 36.38
C GLU A 132 -21.24 -4.66 35.66
N LEU A 133 -20.93 -5.10 34.45
CA LEU A 133 -20.13 -4.35 33.48
C LEU A 133 -20.98 -4.18 32.21
N ASP A 134 -21.17 -2.92 31.79
CA ASP A 134 -21.89 -2.58 30.56
C ASP A 134 -20.90 -2.12 29.48
N THR A 135 -20.69 -2.98 28.48
CA THR A 135 -19.83 -2.69 27.31
C THR A 135 -20.64 -2.46 26.02
N THR A 136 -21.96 -2.26 26.12
CA THR A 136 -22.82 -2.14 24.93
C THR A 136 -22.45 -0.94 24.04
N LYS A 137 -21.94 0.14 24.64
CA LYS A 137 -21.47 1.33 23.91
C LYS A 137 -20.21 1.09 23.07
N THR A 138 -19.47 0.03 23.35
CA THR A 138 -18.25 -0.36 22.62
C THR A 138 -18.46 -1.67 21.85
N GLY A 139 -19.71 -2.05 21.57
CA GLY A 139 -20.07 -3.22 20.78
C GLY A 139 -20.12 -4.55 21.55
N GLY A 140 -19.96 -4.50 22.87
CA GLY A 140 -20.06 -5.68 23.74
C GLY A 140 -21.47 -5.92 24.28
N SER A 141 -21.54 -6.40 25.52
CA SER A 141 -22.79 -6.72 26.21
C SER A 141 -22.80 -6.21 27.66
N LEU A 142 -24.00 -6.16 28.25
CA LEU A 142 -24.19 -6.03 29.69
C LEU A 142 -24.02 -7.42 30.32
N GLN A 143 -23.09 -7.55 31.25
CA GLN A 143 -22.85 -8.80 31.98
C GLN A 143 -22.95 -8.55 33.48
N ARG A 144 -23.51 -9.52 34.20
CA ARG A 144 -23.57 -9.54 35.65
C ARG A 144 -22.61 -10.61 36.18
N SER A 145 -21.93 -10.30 37.28
CA SER A 145 -21.01 -11.21 37.94
C SER A 145 -21.74 -12.34 38.66
N GLY A 146 -20.99 -13.37 39.03
CA GLY A 146 -21.38 -14.24 40.14
C GLY A 146 -21.48 -13.48 41.47
N VAL A 147 -21.91 -14.18 42.52
CA VAL A 147 -22.01 -13.63 43.87
C VAL A 147 -20.62 -13.35 44.45
N ILE A 148 -20.38 -12.12 44.88
CA ILE A 148 -19.18 -11.70 45.59
C ILE A 148 -19.53 -11.55 47.08
N GLY A 149 -18.95 -12.41 47.91
CA GLY A 149 -19.12 -12.31 49.36
C GLY A 149 -18.48 -11.04 49.92
N PHE A 150 -19.02 -10.49 51.00
CA PHE A 150 -18.48 -9.30 51.68
C PHE A 150 -16.99 -9.44 52.05
N ASN A 151 -16.53 -10.68 52.23
CA ASN A 151 -15.15 -11.04 52.58
C ASN A 151 -14.45 -11.89 51.51
N ALA A 152 -14.95 -11.88 50.26
CA ALA A 152 -14.40 -12.66 49.15
C ALA A 152 -12.87 -12.56 49.04
N ARG A 153 -12.25 -13.66 48.60
CA ARG A 153 -10.80 -13.69 48.35
C ARG A 153 -10.46 -12.84 47.13
N ALA A 154 -9.19 -12.45 47.02
CA ALA A 154 -8.71 -11.79 45.80
C ALA A 154 -8.75 -12.75 44.61
N SER A 155 -8.19 -13.95 44.79
CA SER A 155 -8.11 -15.01 43.80
C SER A 155 -7.90 -16.39 44.47
N GLY A 156 -7.84 -17.46 43.66
CA GLY A 156 -7.38 -18.80 44.04
C GLY A 156 -8.41 -19.91 43.89
N ASP A 157 -9.70 -19.56 43.88
CA ASP A 157 -10.81 -20.47 43.64
C ASP A 157 -12.01 -19.69 43.07
N ARG A 158 -13.12 -20.38 42.77
CA ARG A 158 -14.30 -19.76 42.13
C ARG A 158 -15.02 -18.71 43.00
N SER A 159 -14.67 -18.57 44.27
CA SER A 159 -15.19 -17.51 45.16
C SER A 159 -14.32 -16.26 45.19
N GLY A 160 -13.15 -16.30 44.54
CA GLY A 160 -12.26 -15.15 44.39
C GLY A 160 -12.84 -14.11 43.44
N VAL A 161 -12.62 -12.83 43.74
CA VAL A 161 -13.08 -11.72 42.91
C VAL A 161 -12.50 -11.83 41.49
N MET A 162 -11.23 -12.19 41.34
CA MET A 162 -10.61 -12.36 40.02
C MET A 162 -11.36 -13.38 39.16
N GLU A 163 -11.64 -14.57 39.70
CA GLU A 163 -12.33 -15.66 38.98
C GLU A 163 -13.78 -15.30 38.68
N ILE A 164 -14.48 -14.64 39.61
CA ILE A 164 -15.85 -14.19 39.42
C ILE A 164 -15.95 -13.16 38.28
N LEU A 165 -15.01 -12.22 38.21
CA LEU A 165 -14.99 -11.20 37.16
C LEU A 165 -14.57 -11.78 35.81
N ASN A 166 -13.54 -12.63 35.78
CA ASN A 166 -13.09 -13.28 34.55
C ASN A 166 -14.09 -14.29 33.98
N ALA A 167 -15.10 -14.70 34.76
CA ALA A 167 -16.22 -15.50 34.27
C ALA A 167 -17.27 -14.68 33.50
N MET A 168 -17.28 -13.33 33.62
CA MET A 168 -18.19 -12.49 32.83
C MET A 168 -17.75 -12.46 31.37
N GLN A 169 -18.69 -12.67 30.44
CA GLN A 169 -18.34 -12.85 29.02
C GLN A 169 -17.64 -11.63 28.39
N ASN A 170 -17.94 -10.43 28.86
CA ASN A 170 -17.36 -9.17 28.36
C ASN A 170 -16.01 -8.81 29.00
N ILE A 171 -15.57 -9.55 30.03
CA ILE A 171 -14.22 -9.49 30.60
C ILE A 171 -13.39 -10.66 30.05
N GLY A 172 -13.96 -11.86 30.09
CA GLY A 172 -13.30 -13.08 29.66
C GLY A 172 -12.19 -13.56 30.62
N PRO A 173 -11.60 -14.73 30.35
CA PRO A 173 -10.71 -15.42 31.28
C PRO A 173 -9.40 -14.66 31.59
N THR A 174 -9.02 -13.70 30.75
CA THR A 174 -7.77 -12.92 30.86
C THR A 174 -8.02 -11.42 31.03
N GLY A 175 -9.27 -10.99 31.25
CA GLY A 175 -9.62 -9.57 31.31
C GLY A 175 -9.14 -8.90 32.59
N VAL A 176 -9.29 -9.55 33.74
CA VAL A 176 -8.65 -9.17 35.01
C VAL A 176 -7.32 -9.91 35.14
N GLN A 177 -6.24 -9.16 35.32
CA GLN A 177 -4.88 -9.68 35.42
C GLN A 177 -4.41 -9.85 36.87
N ASN A 178 -4.91 -9.00 37.77
CA ASN A 178 -4.58 -9.08 39.19
C ASN A 178 -5.70 -8.49 40.04
N VAL A 179 -5.89 -9.04 41.24
CA VAL A 179 -6.72 -8.45 42.28
C VAL A 179 -5.89 -8.41 43.57
N GLN A 180 -5.80 -7.24 44.18
CA GLN A 180 -5.24 -7.07 45.53
C GLN A 180 -6.39 -6.84 46.51
N LYS A 181 -6.30 -7.46 47.69
CA LYS A 181 -7.30 -7.33 48.75
C LYS A 181 -6.65 -6.66 49.96
N SER A 182 -7.29 -5.63 50.52
CA SER A 182 -6.86 -4.99 51.76
C SER A 182 -7.07 -5.90 52.97
N GLN A 183 -6.46 -5.54 54.10
CA GLN A 183 -6.94 -6.02 55.39
C GLN A 183 -8.38 -5.54 55.62
N ALA A 184 -9.14 -6.32 56.38
CA ALA A 184 -10.47 -5.89 56.81
C ALA A 184 -10.34 -4.76 57.84
N ASP A 185 -11.20 -3.75 57.75
CA ASP A 185 -11.34 -2.76 58.81
C ASP A 185 -12.08 -3.33 60.05
N ALA A 186 -12.32 -2.50 61.06
CA ALA A 186 -12.97 -2.91 62.30
C ALA A 186 -14.41 -3.41 62.12
N GLN A 187 -15.06 -3.06 61.01
CA GLN A 187 -16.43 -3.48 60.66
C GLN A 187 -16.43 -4.67 59.69
N GLY A 188 -15.27 -5.09 59.18
CA GLY A 188 -15.15 -6.14 58.16
C GLY A 188 -15.13 -5.61 56.71
N GLY A 189 -15.10 -4.29 56.52
CA GLY A 189 -15.00 -3.64 55.22
C GLY A 189 -13.66 -3.92 54.53
N ILE A 190 -13.71 -4.16 53.22
CA ILE A 190 -12.56 -4.58 52.41
C ILE A 190 -12.52 -3.75 51.13
N THR A 191 -11.32 -3.40 50.69
CA THR A 191 -11.07 -2.90 49.33
C THR A 191 -10.41 -3.96 48.47
N TRP A 192 -11.01 -4.24 47.32
CA TRP A 192 -10.39 -4.99 46.23
C TRP A 192 -9.91 -4.02 45.16
N THR A 193 -8.62 -4.03 44.87
CA THR A 193 -7.99 -3.28 43.77
C THR A 193 -7.81 -4.19 42.58
N ILE A 194 -8.51 -3.91 41.50
CA ILE A 194 -8.61 -4.75 40.30
C ILE A 194 -7.77 -4.11 39.20
N LEU A 195 -6.81 -4.86 38.66
CA LEU A 195 -6.01 -4.48 37.51
C LEU A 195 -6.54 -5.20 36.27
N PHE A 196 -7.04 -4.43 35.29
CA PHE A 196 -7.49 -4.97 34.01
C PHE A 196 -6.35 -5.14 33.03
N SER A 197 -6.52 -6.07 32.10
CA SER A 197 -5.63 -6.28 30.96
C SER A 197 -5.62 -5.03 30.08
N THR A 198 -4.42 -4.65 29.66
CA THR A 198 -4.23 -3.55 28.70
C THR A 198 -4.89 -3.82 27.35
N THR A 199 -5.18 -5.09 27.05
CA THR A 199 -5.91 -5.50 25.84
C THR A 199 -7.37 -5.08 25.85
N MET A 200 -7.93 -4.74 27.01
CA MET A 200 -9.30 -4.24 27.14
C MET A 200 -9.40 -2.72 26.91
N GLY A 201 -8.27 -2.01 26.78
CA GLY A 201 -8.26 -0.57 26.60
C GLY A 201 -8.81 0.16 27.83
N ASN A 202 -9.79 1.04 27.61
CA ASN A 202 -10.51 1.75 28.66
C ASN A 202 -11.79 0.97 29.01
N VAL A 203 -11.86 0.46 30.24
CA VAL A 203 -12.97 -0.37 30.72
C VAL A 203 -14.03 0.56 31.34
N PRO A 204 -15.32 0.41 30.98
CA PRO A 204 -16.38 1.13 31.67
C PRO A 204 -16.35 0.85 33.18
N GLN A 205 -16.68 1.84 34.00
CA GLN A 205 -16.70 1.64 35.45
C GLN A 205 -17.71 0.54 35.81
N LEU A 206 -17.24 -0.44 36.59
CA LEU A 206 -18.08 -1.47 37.19
C LEU A 206 -19.18 -0.82 38.03
N LYS A 207 -20.37 -1.42 38.02
CA LYS A 207 -21.51 -0.93 38.77
C LYS A 207 -22.03 -1.98 39.72
N LEU A 208 -22.55 -1.54 40.86
CA LEU A 208 -23.30 -2.42 41.75
C LEU A 208 -24.59 -2.84 41.04
N SER A 209 -24.79 -4.15 40.86
CA SER A 209 -26.01 -4.67 40.25
C SER A 209 -27.05 -5.03 41.31
N SER A 210 -26.62 -5.69 42.39
CA SER A 210 -27.48 -5.97 43.55
C SER A 210 -26.67 -6.05 44.84
N SER A 211 -27.20 -5.56 45.96
CA SER A 211 -26.59 -5.71 47.28
C SER A 211 -27.52 -6.44 48.24
N PHE A 212 -26.96 -7.43 48.93
CA PHE A 212 -27.55 -8.15 50.05
C PHE A 212 -26.57 -8.11 51.24
N LEU A 213 -25.83 -7.01 51.37
CA LEU A 213 -24.95 -6.79 52.50
C LEU A 213 -25.77 -6.56 53.78
N THR A 214 -25.22 -7.01 54.90
CA THR A 214 -25.83 -6.85 56.23
C THR A 214 -24.96 -5.96 57.11
N GLY A 215 -25.57 -5.37 58.14
CA GLY A 215 -24.97 -4.34 58.98
C GLY A 215 -25.55 -2.97 58.65
N SER A 216 -25.87 -2.17 59.66
CA SER A 216 -26.43 -0.83 59.43
C SER A 216 -25.44 0.02 58.62
N GLY A 217 -25.95 0.76 57.62
CA GLY A 217 -25.13 1.56 56.73
C GLY A 217 -24.20 0.77 55.79
N ALA A 218 -24.45 -0.53 55.59
CA ALA A 218 -23.65 -1.33 54.67
C ALA A 218 -23.72 -0.78 53.24
N ASN A 219 -22.56 -0.59 52.60
CA ASN A 219 -22.45 0.01 51.28
C ASN A 219 -21.37 -0.66 50.42
N VAL A 220 -21.49 -0.50 49.10
CA VAL A 220 -20.45 -0.82 48.12
C VAL A 220 -20.12 0.45 47.34
N LEU A 221 -18.89 0.92 47.46
CA LEU A 221 -18.35 2.02 46.66
C LEU A 221 -17.46 1.45 45.57
N ILE A 222 -17.68 1.88 44.33
CA ILE A 222 -16.85 1.50 43.18
C ILE A 222 -16.27 2.77 42.56
N SER A 223 -14.99 2.75 42.25
CA SER A 223 -14.29 3.88 41.62
C SER A 223 -13.23 3.39 40.63
N THR A 224 -12.78 4.31 39.78
CA THR A 224 -11.72 4.06 38.78
C THR A 224 -10.52 4.97 39.06
N PRO A 225 -9.62 4.60 39.99
CA PRO A 225 -8.47 5.45 40.34
C PRO A 225 -7.50 5.69 39.18
N THR A 226 -7.41 4.76 38.23
CA THR A 226 -6.57 4.90 37.04
C THR A 226 -7.37 4.43 35.85
N GLN A 227 -7.75 5.35 34.95
CA GLN A 227 -8.45 5.03 33.71
C GLN A 227 -7.50 4.32 32.74
N GLY A 228 -8.00 3.31 32.02
CA GLY A 228 -7.30 2.80 30.84
C GLY A 228 -7.20 3.85 29.75
N ASN A 229 -6.24 3.69 28.85
CA ASN A 229 -5.98 4.67 27.80
C ASN A 229 -6.23 4.09 26.41
N VAL A 230 -6.99 4.81 25.60
CA VAL A 230 -7.29 4.54 24.19
C VAL A 230 -7.37 5.85 23.42
N ILE A 231 -7.32 5.78 22.09
CA ILE A 231 -7.72 6.88 21.22
C ILE A 231 -9.26 6.92 21.18
N ASP A 232 -9.87 7.93 21.78
CA ASP A 232 -11.33 8.10 21.89
C ASP A 232 -11.92 9.07 20.83
N GLY A 233 -11.11 9.40 19.82
CA GLY A 233 -11.46 10.22 18.68
C GLY A 233 -10.45 11.33 18.43
N GLY A 234 -10.95 12.43 17.86
CA GLY A 234 -10.11 13.52 17.37
C GLY A 234 -9.77 13.38 15.89
N THR A 235 -8.95 14.31 15.40
CA THR A 235 -8.59 14.40 13.98
C THR A 235 -7.09 14.56 13.79
N PHE A 236 -6.61 14.26 12.59
CA PHE A 236 -5.27 14.60 12.12
C PHE A 236 -5.33 15.00 10.64
N THR A 237 -4.30 15.66 10.15
CA THR A 237 -4.16 15.96 8.71
C THR A 237 -2.88 15.34 8.18
N LEU A 238 -2.88 15.02 6.88
CA LEU A 238 -1.71 14.55 6.17
C LEU A 238 -1.27 15.60 5.15
N GLY A 239 0.04 15.83 5.06
CA GLY A 239 0.64 16.77 4.11
C GLY A 239 1.51 16.04 3.09
N PHE A 240 1.32 16.35 1.80
CA PHE A 240 2.11 15.79 0.71
C PHE A 240 2.44 16.87 -0.34
N MET A 241 3.74 17.06 -0.61
CA MET A 241 4.27 18.03 -1.58
C MET A 241 3.67 19.45 -1.46
N GLY A 242 3.48 19.92 -0.22
CA GLY A 242 2.98 21.27 0.07
C GLY A 242 1.44 21.41 0.11
N SER A 243 0.69 20.34 -0.19
CA SER A 243 -0.76 20.30 0.01
C SER A 243 -1.11 19.52 1.28
N THR A 244 -2.25 19.85 1.90
CA THR A 244 -2.71 19.22 3.15
C THR A 244 -4.15 18.74 2.99
N THR A 245 -4.45 17.54 3.48
CA THR A 245 -5.81 17.00 3.49
C THR A 245 -6.74 17.85 4.38
N LYS A 246 -8.05 17.64 4.23
CA LYS A 246 -9.00 18.01 5.30
C LYS A 246 -8.72 17.18 6.56
N ASP A 247 -9.35 17.57 7.66
CA ASP A 247 -9.35 16.80 8.91
C ASP A 247 -9.80 15.37 8.68
N LEU A 248 -8.92 14.42 9.01
CA LEU A 248 -9.16 13.00 8.96
C LEU A 248 -9.51 12.52 10.36
N ALA A 249 -10.62 11.81 10.51
CA ALA A 249 -10.98 11.20 11.79
C ALA A 249 -9.92 10.18 12.24
N ALA A 250 -9.72 10.05 13.54
CA ALA A 250 -8.80 9.08 14.14
C ALA A 250 -9.02 7.63 13.65
N ASP A 251 -10.26 7.30 13.28
CA ASP A 251 -10.73 5.99 12.81
C ASP A 251 -11.17 6.01 11.33
N ILE A 252 -10.68 6.97 10.53
CA ILE A 252 -11.04 7.09 9.11
C ILE A 252 -10.89 5.75 8.36
N SER A 253 -11.87 5.42 7.52
CA SER A 253 -11.80 4.21 6.69
C SER A 253 -10.67 4.30 5.67
N ASP A 254 -10.25 3.15 5.15
CA ASP A 254 -9.36 3.06 3.98
C ASP A 254 -9.90 3.84 2.79
N ALA A 255 -11.17 3.68 2.42
CA ALA A 255 -11.80 4.43 1.34
C ALA A 255 -11.84 5.94 1.61
N GLY A 256 -12.07 6.33 2.87
CA GLY A 256 -12.04 7.73 3.29
C GLY A 256 -10.64 8.33 3.21
N MET A 257 -9.63 7.57 3.63
CA MET A 257 -8.21 7.94 3.54
C MET A 257 -7.76 8.07 2.09
N GLN A 258 -8.09 7.08 1.24
CA GLN A 258 -7.79 7.11 -0.19
C GLN A 258 -8.38 8.37 -0.84
N LYS A 259 -9.69 8.60 -0.65
CA LYS A 259 -10.35 9.79 -1.19
C LYS A 259 -9.70 11.09 -0.72
N ALA A 260 -9.39 11.20 0.56
CA ALA A 260 -8.79 12.42 1.09
C ALA A 260 -7.40 12.71 0.53
N LEU A 261 -6.64 11.66 0.18
CA LEU A 261 -5.34 11.79 -0.46
C LEU A 261 -5.46 12.11 -1.96
N GLU A 262 -6.37 11.45 -2.67
CA GLU A 262 -6.64 11.70 -4.10
C GLU A 262 -7.31 13.06 -4.36
N ASP A 263 -7.93 13.66 -3.34
CA ASP A 263 -8.39 15.06 -3.39
C ASP A 263 -7.20 16.06 -3.41
N LEU A 264 -5.97 15.64 -3.11
CA LEU A 264 -4.77 16.47 -3.24
C LEU A 264 -4.27 16.45 -4.68
N ALA A 265 -4.14 17.63 -5.31
CA ALA A 265 -3.68 17.74 -6.70
C ALA A 265 -2.27 17.16 -6.97
N SER A 266 -1.47 16.94 -5.91
CA SER A 266 -0.15 16.31 -5.98
C SER A 266 -0.19 14.78 -6.00
N ILE A 267 -1.36 14.18 -5.82
CA ILE A 267 -1.57 12.72 -5.80
C ILE A 267 -2.57 12.36 -6.91
N GLU A 268 -2.15 11.53 -7.84
CA GLU A 268 -3.00 11.05 -8.94
C GLU A 268 -3.92 9.91 -8.50
N SER A 269 -3.35 8.86 -7.90
CA SER A 269 -4.12 7.75 -7.32
C SER A 269 -3.32 6.99 -6.27
N VAL A 270 -4.01 6.45 -5.27
CA VAL A 270 -3.43 5.59 -4.24
C VAL A 270 -4.35 4.40 -3.94
N ASP A 271 -3.75 3.25 -3.64
CA ASP A 271 -4.46 2.14 -2.98
C ASP A 271 -4.17 2.21 -1.47
N VAL A 272 -5.21 2.24 -0.65
CA VAL A 272 -5.09 2.27 0.81
C VAL A 272 -5.65 1.01 1.42
N THR A 273 -4.87 0.37 2.30
CA THR A 273 -5.35 -0.71 3.16
C THR A 273 -5.21 -0.33 4.62
N ARG A 274 -6.26 -0.55 5.41
CA ARG A 274 -6.29 -0.24 6.85
C ARG A 274 -6.24 -1.52 7.68
N VAL A 275 -5.52 -1.47 8.80
CA VAL A 275 -5.50 -2.51 9.82
C VAL A 275 -5.71 -1.91 11.21
N GLY A 276 -6.40 -2.64 12.07
CA GLY A 276 -6.76 -2.26 13.44
C GLY A 276 -8.28 -2.37 13.68
N PRO A 277 -8.78 -1.87 14.83
CA PRO A 277 -8.00 -1.20 15.87
C PRO A 277 -7.10 -2.17 16.66
N ASP A 278 -6.00 -1.66 17.22
CA ASP A 278 -5.33 -2.31 18.35
C ASP A 278 -6.08 -2.03 19.67
N ALA A 279 -5.56 -2.53 20.80
CA ALA A 279 -6.19 -2.35 22.11
C ALA A 279 -6.25 -0.89 22.60
N GLN A 280 -5.43 0.00 22.03
CA GLN A 280 -5.44 1.44 22.28
C GLN A 280 -6.28 2.18 21.23
N HIS A 281 -7.03 1.47 20.39
CA HIS A 281 -7.76 2.00 19.24
C HIS A 281 -6.88 2.69 18.19
N GLY A 282 -5.60 2.32 18.13
CA GLY A 282 -4.68 2.71 17.06
C GLY A 282 -4.94 1.92 15.79
N TYR A 283 -4.67 2.54 14.66
CA TYR A 283 -4.78 1.97 13.32
C TYR A 283 -3.50 2.21 12.55
N TYR A 284 -3.27 1.40 11.51
CA TYR A 284 -2.35 1.82 10.46
C TYR A 284 -2.99 1.72 9.09
N TRP A 285 -2.60 2.65 8.22
CA TRP A 285 -2.96 2.69 6.81
C TRP A 285 -1.70 2.56 5.99
N ASP A 286 -1.68 1.52 5.17
CA ASP A 286 -0.68 1.29 4.15
C ASP A 286 -1.17 1.96 2.86
N ILE A 287 -0.47 3.01 2.45
CA ILE A 287 -0.78 3.84 1.27
C ILE A 287 0.22 3.47 0.18
N THR A 288 -0.27 2.91 -0.92
CA THR A 288 0.53 2.56 -2.08
C THR A 288 0.23 3.55 -3.20
N PHE A 289 1.23 4.28 -3.69
CA PHE A 289 1.04 5.21 -4.79
C PHE A 289 0.96 4.43 -6.12
N THR A 290 -0.18 4.54 -6.78
CA THR A 290 -0.48 3.77 -8.00
C THR A 290 -0.40 4.60 -9.27
N GLY A 291 -0.62 5.92 -9.15
CA GLY A 291 -0.57 6.87 -10.26
C GLY A 291 0.83 6.99 -10.85
N ASP A 292 0.90 7.17 -12.17
CA ASP A 292 2.18 7.22 -12.89
C ASP A 292 2.93 8.54 -12.61
N SER A 293 2.19 9.62 -12.32
CA SER A 293 2.73 10.90 -11.87
C SER A 293 3.42 10.81 -10.50
N ASN A 294 3.10 9.78 -9.73
CA ASN A 294 3.69 9.48 -8.42
C ASN A 294 4.60 8.24 -8.47
N SER A 295 5.22 7.95 -9.62
CA SER A 295 6.20 6.88 -9.75
C SER A 295 7.57 7.25 -9.17
N GLY A 296 8.38 6.24 -8.82
CA GLY A 296 9.68 6.43 -8.19
C GLY A 296 9.60 6.61 -6.68
N ASN A 297 10.74 6.98 -6.10
CA ASN A 297 10.84 7.28 -4.67
C ASN A 297 10.23 8.66 -4.41
N LEU A 298 9.28 8.74 -3.48
CA LEU A 298 8.55 9.98 -3.19
C LEU A 298 8.97 10.56 -1.82
N PRO A 299 8.79 11.88 -1.61
CA PRO A 299 8.89 12.45 -0.28
C PRO A 299 7.93 11.79 0.71
N GLY A 300 8.36 11.71 1.98
CA GLY A 300 7.49 11.21 3.05
C GLY A 300 6.26 12.08 3.27
N ILE A 301 5.10 11.45 3.48
CA ILE A 301 3.91 12.11 3.99
C ILE A 301 4.24 12.71 5.36
N THR A 302 3.80 13.95 5.56
CA THR A 302 3.96 14.70 6.81
C THR A 302 2.65 14.69 7.59
N VAL A 303 2.71 15.05 8.88
CA VAL A 303 1.53 15.20 9.74
C VAL A 303 1.46 16.66 10.21
N PRO A 304 0.85 17.58 9.43
CA PRO A 304 0.81 18.99 9.79
C PRO A 304 0.01 19.27 11.07
N THR A 305 -1.05 18.50 11.32
CA THR A 305 -1.90 18.68 12.51
C THR A 305 -2.25 17.33 13.12
N MET A 306 -2.24 17.28 14.46
CA MET A 306 -2.56 16.08 15.23
C MET A 306 -3.33 16.48 16.49
N LEU A 307 -4.62 16.20 16.49
CA LEU A 307 -5.57 16.49 17.55
C LEU A 307 -6.30 15.22 18.00
N LEU A 308 -5.56 14.11 18.07
CA LEU A 308 -6.04 12.85 18.61
C LEU A 308 -6.29 12.97 20.11
N ARG A 309 -7.37 12.39 20.59
CA ARG A 309 -7.73 12.36 22.01
C ARG A 309 -7.33 11.03 22.62
N GLY A 310 -6.31 11.07 23.47
CA GLY A 310 -5.75 9.92 24.19
C GLY A 310 -4.37 10.28 24.74
N ALA A 311 -3.99 9.74 25.89
CA ALA A 311 -2.72 10.08 26.52
C ALA A 311 -1.55 9.59 25.65
N GLY A 312 -0.64 10.51 25.29
CA GLY A 312 0.47 10.20 24.39
C GLY A 312 0.04 9.78 22.98
N ALA A 313 -1.19 10.12 22.55
CA ALA A 313 -1.66 9.83 21.21
C ALA A 313 -0.74 10.48 20.17
N LYS A 314 -0.38 9.72 19.13
CA LYS A 314 0.59 10.10 18.10
C LYS A 314 0.17 9.58 16.73
N VAL A 315 0.50 10.33 15.69
CA VAL A 315 0.53 9.86 14.30
C VAL A 315 1.98 9.80 13.84
N LYS A 316 2.40 8.66 13.31
CA LYS A 316 3.74 8.45 12.76
C LYS A 316 3.62 8.00 11.31
N VAL A 317 4.47 8.53 10.45
CA VAL A 317 4.62 8.08 9.07
C VAL A 317 5.96 7.35 8.89
N THR A 318 5.95 6.23 8.19
CA THR A 318 7.16 5.48 7.83
C THR A 318 7.06 4.98 6.39
N GLU A 319 8.13 5.13 5.62
CA GLU A 319 8.27 4.44 4.33
C GLU A 319 8.33 2.92 4.55
N GLN A 320 7.59 2.15 3.76
CA GLN A 320 7.59 0.68 3.77
C GLN A 320 8.35 0.12 2.57
N SER A 321 8.23 0.77 1.42
CA SER A 321 9.03 0.48 0.25
C SER A 321 9.22 1.74 -0.59
N ALA A 322 10.47 2.10 -0.83
CA ALA A 322 10.82 3.15 -1.78
C ALA A 322 10.46 2.69 -3.21
N GLY A 323 9.68 3.50 -3.92
CA GLY A 323 9.34 3.24 -5.30
C GLY A 323 10.55 3.35 -6.22
N ASN A 324 10.51 2.65 -7.36
CA ASN A 324 11.51 2.83 -8.41
C ASN A 324 10.90 3.44 -9.67
N GLN A 325 11.73 4.15 -10.42
CA GLN A 325 11.39 4.69 -11.71
C GLN A 325 12.62 4.59 -12.59
N LEU A 326 12.46 4.10 -13.81
CA LEU A 326 13.50 4.21 -14.82
C LEU A 326 13.58 5.68 -15.24
N LYS A 327 14.73 6.30 -15.00
CA LYS A 327 15.07 7.65 -15.45
C LYS A 327 16.39 7.62 -16.19
N ASP A 328 16.66 8.68 -16.93
CA ASP A 328 17.89 8.96 -17.69
C ASP A 328 18.09 8.15 -18.99
N SER A 329 19.23 8.40 -19.63
CA SER A 329 19.66 7.79 -20.89
C SER A 329 20.76 6.77 -20.64
N PHE A 330 20.76 5.67 -21.40
CA PHE A 330 21.88 4.72 -21.40
C PHE A 330 22.86 5.08 -22.52
N LYS A 331 24.17 5.01 -22.22
CA LYS A 331 25.24 5.20 -23.21
C LYS A 331 25.76 3.85 -23.67
N LEU A 332 25.56 3.54 -24.96
CA LEU A 332 26.18 2.39 -25.59
C LEU A 332 27.58 2.80 -26.12
N SER A 333 28.63 2.10 -25.72
CA SER A 333 29.98 2.28 -26.27
C SER A 333 30.49 0.96 -26.81
N TYR A 334 30.80 0.90 -28.10
CA TYR A 334 31.51 -0.23 -28.68
C TYR A 334 33.00 0.10 -28.76
N MET A 335 33.87 -0.83 -28.37
CA MET A 335 35.29 -0.76 -28.68
C MET A 335 35.52 -1.49 -30.00
N ARG A 336 36.04 -0.79 -31.00
CA ARG A 336 36.58 -1.44 -32.19
C ARG A 336 37.93 -2.04 -31.77
N GLN A 337 38.03 -3.37 -31.63
CA GLN A 337 39.33 -4.02 -31.56
C GLN A 337 39.99 -3.87 -32.94
N LEU A 338 41.17 -3.26 -32.98
CA LEU A 338 42.02 -3.14 -34.18
C LEU A 338 42.78 -4.44 -34.41
#